data_AF-A0A7W1EVW6-F1
#
_entry.id   AF-A0A7W1EVW6-F1
#
_cell.length_a   1.000
_cell.length_b   1.000
_cell.length_c   1.000
_cell.angle_alpha   90.00
_cell.angle_beta   90.00
_cell.angle_gamma   90.00
#
_symmetry.space_group_name_H-M   'P 1'
#
loop_
_entity.id
_entity.type
_entity.pdbx_description
1 polymer ?
#
loop_
_entity_poly.entity_id
_entity_poly.type
_entity_poly.pdbx_seq_one_letter_code
_entity_poly.pdbx_strand_id
1 'polypeptide(L)'
;MALIHEMLYADSDFSNINLSKYATSIFEQLKSTYNKQFVKLELSIPNNFSFEMDKMIPIGLILNELISNSFKYAFVKDKGKINITFKKMY
;
A
#
# COMPACT_ATOMS: atom_id res chain seq x y z
N MET A 1 -16.71 6.58 0.79
CA MET A 1 -16.54 5.34 0.01
C MET A 1 -15.08 5.25 -0.38
N ALA A 2 -14.38 4.20 0.06
CA ALA A 2 -12.93 4.13 -0.08
C ALA A 2 -12.55 3.78 -1.52
N LEU A 3 -11.66 4.58 -2.11
CA LEU A 3 -11.10 4.40 -3.46
C LEU A 3 -10.41 3.02 -3.64
N ILE A 4 -10.07 2.39 -2.52
CA ILE A 4 -9.67 0.98 -2.38
C ILE A 4 -10.69 0.01 -3.00
N HIS A 5 -12.00 0.25 -2.85
CA HIS A 5 -13.01 -0.61 -3.44
C HIS A 5 -12.94 -0.56 -4.98
N GLU A 6 -12.83 0.62 -5.59
CA GLU A 6 -12.76 0.76 -7.05
C GLU A 6 -11.48 0.15 -7.64
N MET A 7 -10.33 0.32 -7.00
CA MET A 7 -9.08 -0.32 -7.44
C MET A 7 -9.12 -1.84 -7.33
N LEU A 8 -9.80 -2.39 -6.32
CA LEU A 8 -9.97 -3.84 -6.18
C LEU A 8 -10.94 -4.41 -7.23
N TYR A 9 -11.98 -3.68 -7.61
CA TYR A 9 -12.95 -4.09 -8.65
C TYR A 9 -12.39 -4.04 -10.08
N ALA A 10 -11.35 -3.25 -10.33
CA ALA A 10 -10.77 -3.10 -11.66
C ALA A 10 -9.84 -4.25 -12.09
N ASP A 11 -9.35 -5.07 -11.14
CA ASP A 11 -8.49 -6.22 -11.43
C ASP A 11 -9.38 -7.46 -11.66
N SER A 12 -9.42 -7.95 -12.90
CA SER A 12 -10.35 -9.00 -13.36
C SER A 12 -10.10 -10.40 -12.80
N ASP A 13 -9.10 -10.56 -11.92
CA ASP A 13 -8.72 -11.84 -11.32
C ASP A 13 -8.72 -11.74 -9.79
N PHE A 14 -9.93 -11.71 -9.22
CA PHE A 14 -10.22 -11.60 -7.78
C PHE A 14 -9.67 -12.75 -6.92
N SER A 15 -9.12 -13.77 -7.58
CA SER A 15 -8.63 -15.00 -7.00
C SER A 15 -7.33 -14.80 -6.22
N ASN A 16 -6.48 -13.82 -6.59
CA ASN A 16 -5.17 -13.65 -5.98
C ASN A 16 -4.53 -12.28 -6.23
N ILE A 17 -4.72 -11.34 -5.30
CA ILE A 17 -4.14 -10.00 -5.41
C ILE A 17 -2.75 -9.99 -4.78
N ASN A 18 -1.74 -9.55 -5.53
CA ASN A 18 -0.36 -9.46 -5.07
C ASN A 18 -0.18 -8.27 -4.10
N LEU A 19 0.23 -8.56 -2.86
CA LEU A 19 0.36 -7.55 -1.81
C LEU A 19 1.39 -6.46 -2.16
N SER A 20 2.52 -6.83 -2.77
CA SER A 20 3.58 -5.88 -3.12
C SER A 20 3.11 -4.87 -4.17
N LYS A 21 2.45 -5.35 -5.22
CA LYS A 21 1.84 -4.49 -6.25
C LYS A 21 0.82 -3.56 -5.62
N TYR A 22 -0.05 -4.11 -4.78
CA TYR A 22 -1.12 -3.35 -4.16
C TYR A 22 -0.60 -2.26 -3.20
N ALA A 23 0.38 -2.58 -2.35
CA ALA A 23 1.04 -1.61 -1.48
C ALA A 23 1.76 -0.51 -2.29
N THR A 24 2.36 -0.86 -3.43
CA THR A 24 3.00 0.09 -4.34
C THR A 24 1.98 1.05 -4.94
N SER A 25 0.83 0.56 -5.39
CA SER A 25 -0.25 1.40 -5.94
C SER A 25 -0.77 2.40 -4.92
N ILE A 26 -1.05 1.96 -3.68
CA ILE A 26 -1.47 2.85 -2.59
C ILE A 26 -0.41 3.93 -2.33
N PHE A 27 0.87 3.52 -2.25
CA PHE A 27 1.96 4.45 -2.02
C PHE A 27 2.08 5.51 -3.12
N GLU A 28 2.09 5.12 -4.40
CA GLU A 28 2.23 6.07 -5.51
C GLU A 28 1.03 7.02 -5.60
N GLN A 29 -0.18 6.53 -5.35
CA GLN A 29 -1.37 7.36 -5.31
C GLN A 29 -1.27 8.42 -4.19
N LEU A 30 -0.90 8.01 -2.98
CA LEU A 30 -0.77 8.94 -1.86
C LEU A 30 0.42 9.88 -2.05
N LYS A 31 1.52 9.40 -2.61
CA LYS A 31 2.69 10.21 -2.97
C LYS A 31 2.32 11.36 -3.89
N SER A 32 1.51 11.07 -4.91
CA SER A 32 0.95 12.09 -5.82
C SER A 32 0.00 13.03 -5.07
N THR A 33 -0.92 12.48 -4.27
CA THR A 33 -1.94 13.26 -3.53
C THR A 33 -1.33 14.28 -2.55
N TYR A 34 -0.28 13.90 -1.81
CA TYR A 34 0.40 14.79 -0.87
C TYR A 34 1.53 15.62 -1.50
N ASN A 35 1.77 15.46 -2.81
CA ASN A 35 2.89 16.07 -3.55
C ASN A 35 4.26 15.82 -2.86
N LYS A 36 4.56 14.56 -2.54
CA LYS A 36 5.75 14.15 -1.79
C LYS A 36 6.76 13.38 -2.64
N GLN A 37 7.36 14.04 -3.63
CA GLN A 37 8.07 13.37 -4.72
C GLN A 37 9.35 12.64 -4.31
N PHE A 38 10.05 13.09 -3.26
CA PHE A 38 11.32 12.48 -2.84
C PHE A 38 11.18 11.51 -1.68
N VAL A 39 9.95 11.12 -1.32
CA VAL A 39 9.69 9.98 -0.46
C VAL A 39 9.79 8.70 -1.30
N LYS A 40 10.47 7.70 -0.75
CA LYS A 40 10.66 6.38 -1.37
C LYS A 40 9.92 5.30 -0.59
N LEU A 41 9.47 4.27 -1.29
CA LEU A 41 8.94 3.05 -0.70
C LEU A 41 9.99 1.96 -0.75
N GLU A 42 10.16 1.23 0.34
CA GLU A 42 10.84 -0.06 0.33
C GLU A 42 9.92 -1.14 0.89
N LEU A 43 9.81 -2.21 0.10
CA LEU A 43 9.00 -3.36 0.41
C LEU A 43 9.89 -4.56 0.72
N SER A 44 9.64 -5.18 1.86
CA SER A 44 10.21 -6.47 2.25
C SER A 44 9.06 -7.46 2.39
N ILE A 45 8.56 -7.91 1.24
CA ILE A 45 7.40 -8.80 1.11
C ILE A 45 7.81 -9.95 0.16
N PRO A 46 7.49 -11.22 0.48
CA PRO A 46 7.80 -12.34 -0.42
C PRO A 46 7.13 -12.19 -1.81
N ASN A 47 7.80 -12.62 -2.87
CA ASN A 47 7.36 -12.39 -4.26
C ASN A 47 5.99 -13.00 -4.61
N ASN A 48 5.61 -14.11 -3.96
CA ASN A 48 4.36 -14.84 -4.21
C ASN A 48 3.34 -14.62 -3.08
N PHE A 49 3.42 -13.48 -2.41
CA PHE A 49 2.51 -13.17 -1.31
C PHE A 49 1.26 -12.51 -1.86
N SER A 50 0.31 -13.36 -2.23
CA SER A 50 -1.00 -12.96 -2.71
C SER A 50 -2.09 -13.43 -1.75
N PHE A 51 -3.19 -12.69 -1.71
CA PHE A 51 -4.35 -13.02 -0.91
C PHE A 51 -5.63 -12.85 -1.72
N GLU A 52 -6.65 -13.60 -1.30
CA GLU A 52 -8.03 -13.41 -1.74
C GLU A 52 -8.57 -12.05 -1.27
N MET A 53 -9.58 -11.55 -1.99
CA MET A 53 -10.17 -10.24 -1.77
C MET A 53 -10.60 -9.97 -0.33
N ASP A 54 -11.21 -10.95 0.34
CA ASP A 54 -11.70 -10.82 1.72
C ASP A 54 -10.59 -10.49 2.73
N LYS A 55 -9.37 -10.96 2.47
CA LYS A 55 -8.18 -10.62 3.28
C LYS A 55 -7.52 -9.33 2.81
N MET A 56 -7.59 -9.03 1.52
CA MET A 56 -6.96 -7.85 0.94
C MET A 56 -7.65 -6.55 1.31
N ILE A 57 -8.98 -6.54 1.44
CA ILE A 57 -9.73 -5.36 1.86
C ILE A 57 -9.23 -4.81 3.21
N PRO A 58 -9.20 -5.60 4.30
CA PRO A 58 -8.71 -5.08 5.59
C PRO A 58 -7.21 -4.75 5.54
N ILE A 59 -6.38 -5.53 4.83
CA ILE A 59 -4.95 -5.23 4.66
C ILE A 59 -4.76 -3.88 3.95
N GLY A 60 -5.55 -3.61 2.92
CA GLY A 60 -5.51 -2.36 2.16
C GLY A 60 -5.88 -1.14 2.97
N LEU A 61 -6.91 -1.26 3.80
CA LEU A 61 -7.29 -0.20 4.73
C LEU A 61 -6.15 0.10 5.71
N ILE A 62 -5.52 -0.93 6.30
CA ILE A 62 -4.37 -0.76 7.20
C ILE A 62 -3.23 -0.06 6.48
N LEU A 63 -2.86 -0.52 5.28
CA LEU A 63 -1.78 0.09 4.50
C LEU A 63 -2.07 1.55 4.16
N ASN A 64 -3.30 1.86 3.74
CA ASN A 64 -3.70 3.23 3.40
C ASN A 64 -3.62 4.16 4.61
N GLU A 65 -4.11 3.75 5.78
CA GLU A 65 -4.03 4.57 6.98
C GLU A 65 -2.58 4.78 7.43
N LEU A 66 -1.75 3.73 7.43
CA LEU A 66 -0.33 3.84 7.82
C LEU A 66 0.48 4.70 6.85
N ILE A 67 0.32 4.50 5.54
CA ILE A 67 1.04 5.26 4.51
C ILE A 67 0.55 6.71 4.50
N SER A 68 -0.76 6.95 4.57
CA SER A 68 -1.31 8.31 4.57
C SER A 68 -0.89 9.11 5.80
N ASN A 69 -0.89 8.50 6.98
CA ASN A 69 -0.39 9.16 8.20
C ASN A 69 1.11 9.42 8.12
N SER A 70 1.88 8.51 7.52
CA SER A 70 3.30 8.77 7.26
C SER A 70 3.48 9.99 6.36
N PHE A 71 2.70 10.12 5.28
CA PHE A 71 2.75 11.31 4.41
C PHE A 71 2.32 12.60 5.10
N LYS A 72 1.26 12.56 5.91
CA LYS A 72 0.75 13.73 6.64
C LYS A 72 1.76 14.25 7.66
N TYR A 73 2.41 13.36 8.40
CA TYR A 73 3.11 13.75 9.63
C TYR A 73 4.63 13.54 9.58
N ALA A 74 5.14 12.55 8.84
CA ALA A 74 6.55 12.16 8.91
C ALA A 74 7.47 12.92 7.92
N PHE A 75 6.93 13.48 6.83
CA PHE A 75 7.75 14.04 5.73
C PHE A 75 7.57 15.55 5.53
N VAL A 76 7.83 16.34 6.57
CA VAL A 76 7.77 17.82 6.51
C VAL A 76 8.67 18.38 5.41
N LYS A 77 9.89 17.84 5.26
CA LYS A 77 10.90 18.28 4.26
C LYS A 77 10.81 17.59 2.90
N ASP A 78 9.69 16.90 2.62
CA ASP A 78 9.49 16.10 1.39
C ASP A 78 10.70 15.24 1.02
N LYS A 79 11.24 14.50 1.98
CA LYS A 79 12.33 13.55 1.76
C LYS A 79 12.28 12.51 2.85
N GLY A 80 12.41 11.25 2.46
CA GLY A 80 12.41 10.17 3.42
C GLY A 80 12.06 8.84 2.77
N LYS A 81 11.74 7.88 3.63
CA LYS A 81 11.49 6.51 3.21
C LYS A 81 10.44 5.87 4.10
N ILE A 82 9.51 5.14 3.48
CA ILE A 82 8.56 4.27 4.16
C ILE A 82 9.02 2.83 3.94
N ASN A 83 9.18 2.07 5.02
CA ASN A 83 9.53 0.65 4.99
C ASN A 83 8.30 -0.17 5.37
N ILE A 84 7.92 -1.11 4.52
CA ILE A 84 6.84 -2.06 4.81
C ILE A 84 7.42 -3.47 4.75
N THR A 85 7.30 -4.21 5.84
CA THR A 85 7.79 -5.59 5.95
C THR A 85 6.64 -6.50 6.33
N PHE A 86 6.45 -7.57 5.56
CA PHE A 86 5.52 -8.62 5.91
C PHE A 86 6.29 -9.85 6.39
N LYS A 87 6.02 -10.30 7.62
CA LYS A 87 6.65 -11.48 8.21
C LYS A 87 5.57 -12.51 8.56
N LYS A 88 5.83 -13.77 8.21
CA LYS A 88 5.05 -14.89 8.71
C LYS A 88 5.41 -15.10 10.19
N MET A 89 4.42 -15.05 11.07
CA MET A 89 4.58 -15.45 12.46
C MET A 89 4.37 -16.97 12.54
N TYR A 90 5.31 -17.67 13.20
CA TYR A 90 5.26 -19.10 13.45
C TYR A 90 4.65 -19.36 14.83
#